data_AF-A0A917LSR0-F1
#
_entry.id   AF-A0A917LSR0-F1
#
_cell.length_a   1.000
_cell.length_b   1.000
_cell.length_c   1.000
_cell.angle_alpha   90.00
_cell.angle_beta   90.00
_cell.angle_gamma   90.00
#
_symmetry.space_group_name_H-M   'P 1'
#
loop_
_entity.id
_entity.type
_entity.pdbx_description
1 polymer ?
#
loop_
_entity_poly.entity_id
_entity_poly.type
_entity_poly.pdbx_seq_one_letter_code
_entity_poly.pdbx_strand_id
1 'polypeptide(L)'
;MTVNSKQLMDNGYWECSKPTASELREPALHTEYQIAASNGWPPVAPAATHDELQMMHDSVLLPMAYRIVEKKLTEIESRARSLRPLFVKATTIVLTQMREDLAVIKQTLAQAGIVVHEEEQAEGIILFRYTCRGNNGGFAVTREYARQNINSLISKYINGIFRK
;
A
#
# COMPACT_ATOMS: atom_id res chain seq x y z
N MET A 1 -31.59 7.23 17.98
CA MET A 1 -31.90 6.65 19.31
C MET A 1 -31.66 5.17 19.23
N THR A 2 -30.45 4.71 19.52
CA THR A 2 -30.08 3.29 19.47
C THR A 2 -29.94 2.80 20.90
N VAL A 3 -30.77 1.81 21.23
CA VAL A 3 -30.98 1.26 22.56
C VAL A 3 -29.79 0.35 22.90
N ASN A 4 -29.01 0.73 23.90
CA ASN A 4 -27.90 -0.08 24.39
C ASN A 4 -28.46 -1.13 25.37
N SER A 5 -28.69 -2.33 24.86
CA SER A 5 -29.33 -3.44 25.57
C SER A 5 -28.41 -3.98 26.67
N LYS A 6 -28.69 -3.62 27.93
CA LYS A 6 -28.07 -4.22 29.12
C LYS A 6 -28.68 -5.59 29.37
N GLN A 7 -27.91 -6.67 29.20
CA GLN A 7 -28.29 -7.99 29.68
C GLN A 7 -27.76 -8.20 31.11
N LEU A 8 -28.66 -8.51 32.04
CA LEU A 8 -28.36 -8.87 33.41
C LEU A 8 -28.16 -10.39 33.45
N MET A 9 -26.97 -10.87 33.83
CA MET A 9 -26.76 -12.29 34.13
C MET A 9 -26.70 -12.54 35.64
N ASP A 10 -27.02 -13.76 36.02
CA ASP A 10 -27.37 -14.26 37.37
C ASP A 10 -26.18 -14.36 38.35
N ASN A 11 -25.15 -13.52 38.15
CA ASN A 11 -23.98 -13.41 39.02
C ASN A 11 -23.86 -12.03 39.69
N GLY A 12 -24.82 -11.13 39.48
CA GLY A 12 -24.87 -9.82 40.16
C GLY A 12 -23.80 -8.83 39.71
N TYR A 13 -22.98 -9.15 38.70
CA TYR A 13 -21.95 -8.26 38.17
C TYR A 13 -22.36 -7.71 36.79
N TRP A 14 -22.24 -6.39 36.64
CA TRP A 14 -22.48 -5.70 35.37
C TRP A 14 -21.20 -5.74 34.53
N GLU A 15 -21.18 -6.54 33.47
CA GLU A 15 -20.16 -6.42 32.43
C GLU A 15 -20.71 -5.60 31.25
N CYS A 16 -20.22 -4.37 31.08
CA CYS A 16 -20.34 -3.68 29.80
C CYS A 16 -19.34 -4.32 28.84
N SER A 17 -19.83 -4.87 27.72
CA SER A 17 -18.97 -5.31 26.61
C SER A 17 -17.98 -4.20 26.29
N LYS A 18 -16.70 -4.43 26.56
CA LYS A 18 -15.64 -3.48 26.25
C LYS A 18 -15.62 -3.32 24.72
N PRO A 19 -15.85 -2.11 24.18
CA PRO A 19 -15.73 -1.93 22.74
C PRO A 19 -14.31 -2.29 22.30
N THR A 20 -14.20 -2.91 21.14
CA THR A 20 -12.90 -3.27 20.56
C THR A 20 -12.11 -1.98 20.28
N ALA A 21 -10.78 -1.99 20.36
CA ALA A 21 -9.97 -0.78 20.17
C ALA A 21 -10.20 -0.06 18.81
N SER A 22 -10.68 -0.81 17.80
CA SER A 22 -11.12 -0.27 16.50
C SER A 22 -12.42 0.53 16.60
N GLU A 23 -13.39 0.08 17.40
CA GLU A 23 -14.71 0.72 17.56
C GLU A 23 -14.66 1.99 18.42
N LEU A 24 -13.67 2.14 19.29
CA LEU A 24 -13.44 3.37 20.07
C LEU A 24 -12.76 4.47 19.23
N ARG A 25 -12.01 4.09 18.20
CA ARG A 25 -11.22 5.03 17.38
C ARG A 25 -12.10 5.83 16.42
N GLU A 26 -13.09 5.21 15.79
CA GLU A 26 -14.01 5.87 14.85
C GLU A 26 -14.86 7.00 15.47
N PRO A 27 -15.52 6.83 16.63
CA PRO A 27 -16.29 7.89 17.28
C PRO A 27 -15.41 8.98 17.91
N ALA A 28 -14.19 8.64 18.35
CA ALA A 28 -13.23 9.62 18.86
C ALA A 28 -12.78 10.58 17.75
N LEU A 29 -12.44 10.05 16.57
CA LEU A 29 -12.13 10.87 15.40
C LEU A 29 -13.33 11.76 15.04
N HIS A 30 -14.53 11.22 14.90
CA HIS A 30 -15.73 12.01 14.59
C HIS A 30 -16.01 13.14 15.60
N THR A 31 -15.73 12.90 16.89
CA THR A 31 -15.90 13.89 17.96
C THR A 31 -14.84 14.98 17.89
N GLU A 32 -13.56 14.62 17.69
CA GLU A 32 -12.47 15.59 17.49
C GLU A 32 -12.68 16.45 16.25
N TYR A 33 -13.18 15.87 15.15
CA TYR A 33 -13.53 16.61 13.93
C TYR A 33 -14.63 17.66 14.18
N GLN A 34 -15.66 17.32 14.96
CA GLN A 34 -16.74 18.25 15.31
C GLN A 34 -16.28 19.37 16.25
N ILE A 35 -15.38 19.08 17.19
CA ILE A 35 -14.80 20.07 18.11
C ILE A 35 -13.81 21.00 17.39
N ALA A 36 -13.05 20.51 16.42
CA ALA A 36 -12.16 21.35 15.61
C ALA A 36 -12.96 22.31 14.70
N ALA A 37 -14.08 21.85 14.13
CA ALA A 37 -14.96 22.66 13.29
C ALA A 37 -15.66 23.80 14.04
N SER A 38 -15.98 23.62 15.33
CA SER A 38 -16.59 24.68 16.15
C SER A 38 -15.60 25.75 16.63
N ASN A 39 -14.30 25.43 16.68
CA ASN A 39 -13.24 26.32 17.17
C ASN A 39 -12.55 27.14 16.06
N GLY A 40 -13.01 27.06 14.80
CA GLY A 40 -12.44 27.82 13.69
C GLY A 40 -11.04 27.38 13.27
N TRP A 41 -10.59 26.20 13.69
CA TRP A 41 -9.37 25.58 13.16
C TRP A 41 -9.65 24.99 11.77
N PRO A 42 -8.70 25.07 10.83
CA PRO A 42 -8.86 24.40 9.55
C PRO A 42 -9.12 22.92 9.82
N PRO A 43 -10.11 22.29 9.13
CA PRO A 43 -10.38 20.88 9.32
C PRO A 43 -9.08 20.11 9.07
N VAL A 44 -8.63 19.36 10.08
CA VAL A 44 -7.49 18.43 9.95
C VAL A 44 -7.82 17.59 8.72
N ALA A 45 -6.95 17.58 7.70
CA ALA A 45 -7.27 16.80 6.52
C ALA A 45 -7.47 15.32 6.93
N PRO A 46 -8.28 14.54 6.21
CA PRO A 46 -8.47 13.13 6.54
C PRO A 46 -7.14 12.37 6.46
N ALA A 47 -6.89 11.52 7.46
CA ALA A 47 -5.78 10.58 7.42
C ALA A 47 -5.90 9.66 6.19
N ALA A 48 -4.76 9.17 5.68
CA ALA A 48 -4.75 8.27 4.54
C ALA A 48 -5.60 7.02 4.82
N THR A 49 -6.47 6.64 3.89
CA THR A 49 -7.28 5.43 4.01
C THR A 49 -6.41 4.18 3.82
N HIS A 50 -6.94 3.01 4.20
CA HIS A 50 -6.22 1.75 4.00
C HIS A 50 -5.89 1.51 2.52
N ASP A 51 -6.85 1.78 1.62
CA ASP A 51 -6.65 1.63 0.17
C ASP A 51 -5.59 2.61 -0.36
N GLU A 52 -5.57 3.84 0.15
CA GLU A 52 -4.54 4.83 -0.20
C GLU A 52 -3.15 4.38 0.25
N LEU A 53 -3.03 3.84 1.46
CA LEU A 53 -1.77 3.28 1.95
C LEU A 53 -1.32 2.09 1.10
N GLN A 54 -2.24 1.21 0.70
CA GLN A 54 -1.93 0.10 -0.19
C GLN A 54 -1.43 0.59 -1.56
N MET A 55 -2.07 1.62 -2.14
CA MET A 55 -1.60 2.24 -3.38
C MET A 55 -0.20 2.84 -3.24
N MET A 56 0.11 3.46 -2.10
CA MET A 56 1.46 3.96 -1.81
C MET A 56 2.48 2.82 -1.74
N HIS A 57 2.15 1.70 -1.08
CA HIS A 57 3.00 0.51 -1.05
C HIS A 57 3.25 -0.05 -2.45
N ASP A 58 2.21 -0.20 -3.27
CA ASP A 58 2.34 -0.71 -4.63
C ASP A 58 3.19 0.23 -5.50
N SER A 59 3.09 1.54 -5.30
CA SER A 59 3.86 2.55 -6.02
C SER A 59 5.36 2.51 -5.76
N VAL A 60 5.79 2.01 -4.58
CA VAL A 60 7.21 1.86 -4.25
C VAL A 60 7.72 0.46 -4.57
N LEU A 61 6.89 -0.57 -4.43
CA LEU A 61 7.28 -1.96 -4.67
C LEU A 61 7.35 -2.32 -6.15
N LEU A 62 6.41 -1.85 -6.97
CA LEU A 62 6.37 -2.18 -8.40
C LEU A 62 7.61 -1.68 -9.17
N PRO A 63 8.14 -0.46 -8.94
CA PRO A 63 9.39 -0.04 -9.57
C PRO A 63 10.59 -0.90 -9.17
N MET A 64 10.64 -1.38 -7.92
CA MET A 64 11.69 -2.29 -7.46
C MET A 64 11.61 -3.63 -8.18
N ALA A 65 10.41 -4.21 -8.29
CA ALA A 65 10.16 -5.42 -9.05
C ALA A 65 10.54 -5.27 -10.53
N TYR A 66 10.15 -4.16 -11.16
CA TYR A 66 10.48 -3.84 -12.55
C TYR A 66 12.00 -3.87 -12.79
N ARG A 67 12.78 -3.15 -11.97
CA ARG A 67 14.26 -3.11 -12.08
C ARG A 67 14.89 -4.49 -11.93
N ILE A 68 14.35 -5.33 -11.04
CA ILE A 68 14.84 -6.71 -10.86
C ILE A 68 14.60 -7.53 -12.13
N VAL A 69 13.40 -7.45 -12.71
CA VAL A 69 13.05 -8.19 -13.93
C VAL A 69 13.85 -7.68 -15.13
N GLU A 70 14.03 -6.36 -15.26
CA GLU A 70 14.84 -5.73 -16.31
C GLU A 70 16.32 -6.18 -16.25
N LYS A 71 16.89 -6.20 -15.05
CA LYS A 71 18.25 -6.75 -14.85
C LYS A 71 18.31 -8.22 -15.28
N LYS A 72 17.29 -9.02 -14.94
CA LYS A 72 17.23 -10.44 -15.32
C LYS A 72 17.08 -10.64 -16.82
N LEU A 73 16.35 -9.78 -17.52
CA LEU A 73 16.28 -9.79 -18.98
C LEU A 73 17.67 -9.60 -19.60
N THR A 74 18.41 -8.59 -19.15
CA THR A 74 19.78 -8.31 -19.62
C THR A 74 20.72 -9.49 -19.36
N GLU A 75 20.59 -10.15 -18.21
CA GLU A 75 21.33 -11.37 -17.87
C GLU A 75 20.96 -12.57 -18.77
N ILE A 76 19.71 -12.68 -19.22
CA ILE A 76 19.25 -13.76 -20.12
C ILE A 76 19.76 -13.52 -21.53
N GLU A 77 19.72 -12.27 -22.01
CA GLU A 77 20.16 -11.89 -23.36
C GLU A 77 21.63 -12.20 -23.60
N SER A 78 22.47 -11.96 -22.57
CA SER A 78 23.92 -12.19 -22.63
C SER A 78 24.35 -13.67 -22.63
N ARG A 79 23.45 -14.61 -22.29
CA ARG A 79 23.78 -16.04 -22.18
C ARG A 79 23.38 -16.82 -23.44
N ALA A 80 24.28 -17.66 -23.95
CA ALA A 80 23.98 -18.58 -25.04
C ALA A 80 23.11 -19.76 -24.54
N ARG A 81 21.79 -19.68 -24.76
CA ARG A 81 20.82 -20.73 -24.40
C ARG A 81 19.82 -20.95 -25.54
N SER A 82 19.48 -22.20 -25.82
CA SER A 82 18.57 -22.57 -26.92
C SER A 82 17.16 -21.96 -26.79
N LEU A 83 16.68 -21.77 -25.55
CA LEU A 83 15.38 -21.15 -25.25
C LEU A 83 15.45 -19.64 -25.01
N ARG A 84 16.61 -18.99 -25.21
CA ARG A 84 16.80 -17.56 -24.98
C ARG A 84 15.71 -16.70 -25.65
N PRO A 85 15.36 -16.90 -26.95
CA PRO A 85 14.38 -16.05 -27.61
C PRO A 85 13.00 -16.11 -26.95
N LEU A 86 12.60 -17.29 -26.45
CA LEU A 86 11.32 -17.47 -25.76
C LEU A 86 11.31 -16.72 -24.43
N PHE A 87 12.35 -16.87 -23.61
CA PHE A 87 12.45 -16.17 -22.33
C PHE A 87 12.51 -14.66 -22.51
N VAL A 88 13.29 -14.16 -23.48
CA VAL A 88 13.36 -12.73 -23.81
C VAL A 88 11.99 -12.19 -24.16
N LYS A 89 11.24 -12.85 -25.04
CA LYS A 89 9.88 -12.43 -25.41
C LYS A 89 8.92 -12.45 -24.22
N ALA A 90 8.92 -13.52 -23.43
CA ALA A 90 8.05 -13.63 -22.26
C ALA A 90 8.35 -12.54 -21.22
N THR A 91 9.62 -12.32 -20.89
CA THR A 91 10.04 -11.28 -19.95
C THR A 91 9.75 -9.88 -20.49
N THR A 92 9.89 -9.65 -21.79
CA THR A 92 9.52 -8.36 -22.42
C THR A 92 8.03 -8.08 -22.26
N ILE A 93 7.16 -9.07 -22.45
CA ILE A 93 5.70 -8.92 -22.25
C ILE A 93 5.41 -8.52 -20.79
N VAL A 94 6.05 -9.19 -19.83
CA VAL A 94 5.93 -8.85 -18.39
C VAL A 94 6.35 -7.42 -18.11
N LEU A 95 7.51 -7.00 -18.64
CA LEU A 95 8.01 -5.63 -18.45
C LEU A 95 7.09 -4.58 -19.06
N THR A 96 6.51 -4.85 -20.23
CA THR A 96 5.54 -3.95 -20.86
C THR A 96 4.31 -3.77 -19.96
N GLN A 97 3.74 -4.87 -19.46
CA GLN A 97 2.58 -4.82 -18.55
C GLN A 97 2.91 -4.09 -17.24
N MET A 98 4.06 -4.39 -16.63
CA MET A 98 4.52 -3.67 -15.43
C MET A 98 4.69 -2.17 -15.68
N ARG A 99 5.20 -1.78 -16.86
CA ARG A 99 5.37 -0.37 -17.23
C ARG A 99 4.05 0.36 -17.41
N GLU A 100 3.06 -0.28 -18.02
CA GLU A 100 1.70 0.24 -18.15
C GLU A 100 1.08 0.45 -16.76
N ASP A 101 1.14 -0.56 -15.90
CA ASP A 101 0.61 -0.47 -14.53
C ASP A 101 1.34 0.60 -13.70
N LEU A 102 2.65 0.77 -13.88
CA LEU A 102 3.40 1.86 -13.24
C LEU A 102 2.89 3.24 -13.65
N ALA A 103 2.53 3.42 -14.92
CA ALA A 103 1.96 4.67 -15.40
C ALA A 103 0.58 4.91 -14.77
N VAL A 104 -0.26 3.87 -14.71
CA VAL A 104 -1.58 3.92 -14.07
C VAL A 104 -1.45 4.27 -12.59
N ILE A 105 -0.60 3.59 -11.82
CA ILE A 105 -0.43 3.85 -10.39
C ILE A 105 0.02 5.29 -10.14
N LYS A 106 0.99 5.80 -10.91
CA LYS A 106 1.44 7.20 -10.79
C LYS A 106 0.32 8.19 -11.08
N GLN A 107 -0.49 7.92 -12.11
CA GLN A 107 -1.63 8.75 -12.46
C GLN A 107 -2.69 8.72 -11.35
N THR A 108 -3.02 7.54 -10.81
CA THR A 108 -3.99 7.36 -9.73
C THR A 108 -3.55 8.08 -8.46
N LEU A 109 -2.28 7.96 -8.06
CA LEU A 109 -1.74 8.68 -6.91
C LEU A 109 -1.82 10.21 -7.09
N ALA A 110 -1.46 10.70 -8.27
CA ALA A 110 -1.55 12.12 -8.58
C ALA A 110 -3.00 12.63 -8.52
N GLN A 111 -3.96 11.87 -9.07
CA GLN A 111 -5.38 12.19 -9.00
C GLN A 111 -5.94 12.16 -7.57
N ALA A 112 -5.42 11.28 -6.72
CA ALA A 112 -5.76 11.21 -5.30
C ALA A 112 -5.08 12.30 -4.45
N GLY A 113 -4.22 13.15 -5.04
CA GLY A 113 -3.46 14.16 -4.29
C GLY A 113 -2.44 13.55 -3.34
N ILE A 114 -1.88 12.40 -3.72
CA ILE A 114 -0.85 11.67 -2.97
C ILE A 114 0.49 11.80 -3.66
N VAL A 115 1.52 12.16 -2.90
CA VAL A 115 2.91 12.16 -3.33
C VAL A 115 3.74 11.36 -2.34
N VAL A 116 4.59 10.45 -2.82
CA VAL A 116 5.47 9.61 -2.01
C VAL A 116 6.92 9.94 -2.34
N HIS A 117 7.74 10.11 -1.30
CA HIS A 117 9.15 10.43 -1.38
C HIS A 117 9.96 9.43 -0.55
N GLU A 118 11.05 8.95 -1.12
CA GLU A 118 12.06 8.18 -0.40
C GLU A 118 12.96 9.17 0.38
N GLU A 119 13.15 8.95 1.68
CA GLU A 119 14.00 9.82 2.51
C GLU A 119 15.34 9.18 2.83
N GLU A 120 15.30 8.01 3.45
CA GLU A 120 16.49 7.41 4.03
C GLU A 120 16.45 5.88 3.89
N GLN A 121 17.62 5.32 3.62
CA GLN A 121 17.86 3.89 3.60
C GLN A 121 18.86 3.54 4.71
N ALA A 122 18.40 2.82 5.73
CA ALA A 122 19.22 2.41 6.86
C ALA A 122 19.03 0.91 7.14
N GLU A 123 20.13 0.17 7.24
CA GLU A 123 20.18 -1.24 7.70
C GLU A 123 19.10 -2.18 7.10
N GLY A 124 18.78 -2.03 5.81
CA GLY A 124 17.79 -2.88 5.13
C GLY A 124 16.34 -2.46 5.36
N ILE A 125 16.11 -1.25 5.85
CA ILE A 125 14.82 -0.57 5.93
C ILE A 125 14.88 0.67 5.04
N ILE A 126 13.82 0.91 4.26
CA ILE A 126 13.65 2.11 3.46
C ILE A 126 12.50 2.90 4.06
N LEU A 127 12.78 4.15 4.44
CA LEU A 127 11.79 5.07 5.00
C LEU A 127 11.23 5.94 3.88
N PHE A 128 9.90 5.93 3.78
CA PHE A 128 9.16 6.77 2.86
C PHE A 128 8.34 7.80 3.64
N ARG A 129 8.38 9.05 3.18
CA ARG A 129 7.38 10.06 3.55
C ARG A 129 6.38 10.23 2.43
N TYR A 130 5.15 10.54 2.80
CA TYR A 130 4.13 10.87 1.83
C TYR A 130 3.35 12.10 2.27
N THR A 131 2.82 12.80 1.29
CA THR A 131 1.84 13.86 1.49
C THR A 131 0.53 13.42 0.84
N CYS A 132 -0.53 13.26 1.62
CA CYS A 132 -1.88 12.94 1.15
C CYS A 132 -2.80 14.12 1.48
N ARG A 133 -3.27 14.84 0.46
CA ARG A 133 -4.26 15.93 0.62
C ARG A 133 -3.85 16.99 1.68
N GLY A 134 -2.55 17.26 1.79
CA GLY A 134 -1.99 18.22 2.76
C GLY A 134 -1.53 17.61 4.09
N ASN A 135 -1.84 16.34 4.36
CA ASN A 135 -1.31 15.61 5.51
C ASN A 135 -0.01 14.91 5.18
N ASN A 136 0.98 15.09 6.05
CA ASN A 136 2.22 14.34 5.96
C ASN A 136 2.13 13.08 6.81
N GLY A 137 2.63 11.98 6.25
CA GLY A 137 2.81 10.71 6.94
C GLY A 137 4.09 10.03 6.50
N GLY A 138 4.35 8.86 7.07
CA GLY A 138 5.45 8.03 6.64
C GLY A 138 5.17 6.57 6.86
N PHE A 139 5.86 5.73 6.10
CA PHE A 139 5.86 4.29 6.28
C PHE A 139 7.25 3.72 6.01
N ALA A 140 7.53 2.56 6.61
CA ALA A 140 8.79 1.87 6.47
C ALA A 140 8.59 0.59 5.66
N VAL A 141 9.50 0.34 4.73
CA VAL A 141 9.55 -0.91 3.97
C VAL A 141 10.80 -1.66 4.38
N THR A 142 10.63 -2.79 5.06
CA THR A 142 11.74 -3.68 5.39
C THR A 142 12.14 -4.50 4.17
N ARG A 143 13.41 -4.92 4.11
CA ARG A 143 13.93 -5.78 3.04
C ARG A 143 13.16 -7.10 2.93
N GLU A 144 12.76 -7.68 4.06
CA GLU A 144 11.99 -8.93 4.08
C GLU A 144 10.60 -8.73 3.47
N TYR A 145 9.90 -7.67 3.90
CA TYR A 145 8.60 -7.31 3.35
C TYR A 145 8.69 -7.00 1.85
N ALA A 146 9.69 -6.22 1.42
CA ALA A 146 9.92 -5.94 0.01
C ALA A 146 10.15 -7.23 -0.79
N ARG A 147 10.99 -8.14 -0.30
CA ARG A 147 11.30 -9.41 -0.98
C ARG A 147 10.04 -10.26 -1.17
N GLN A 148 9.24 -10.42 -0.13
CA GLN A 148 8.02 -11.23 -0.18
C GLN A 148 7.00 -10.65 -1.18
N ASN A 149 6.76 -9.34 -1.11
CA ASN A 149 5.81 -8.68 -2.00
C ASN A 149 6.30 -8.65 -3.46
N ILE A 150 7.60 -8.38 -3.70
CA ILE A 150 8.18 -8.41 -5.05
C ILE A 150 8.04 -9.79 -5.69
N ASN A 151 8.31 -10.87 -4.95
CA ASN A 151 8.14 -12.22 -5.47
C ASN A 151 6.68 -12.52 -5.85
N SER A 152 5.74 -12.10 -5.01
CA SER A 152 4.31 -12.21 -5.29
C SER A 152 3.90 -11.40 -6.54
N LEU A 153 4.36 -10.15 -6.65
CA LEU A 153 4.13 -9.27 -7.79
C LEU A 153 4.65 -9.90 -9.10
N ILE A 154 5.91 -10.33 -9.14
CA ILE A 154 6.48 -10.97 -10.33
C ILE A 154 5.67 -12.21 -10.74
N SER A 155 5.28 -13.04 -9.76
CA SER A 155 4.50 -14.25 -10.02
C SER A 155 3.12 -13.91 -10.60
N LYS A 156 2.47 -12.85 -10.12
CA LYS A 156 1.20 -12.34 -10.67
C LYS A 156 1.32 -11.99 -12.15
N TYR A 157 2.35 -11.25 -12.55
CA TYR A 157 2.55 -10.88 -13.96
C TYR A 157 2.89 -12.08 -14.85
N ILE A 158 3.75 -12.99 -14.37
CA ILE A 158 4.08 -14.21 -15.11
C ILE A 158 2.83 -15.04 -15.38
N ASN A 159 1.98 -15.24 -14.37
CA ASN A 159 0.71 -15.96 -14.53
C ASN A 159 -0.26 -15.24 -15.47
N GLY A 160 -0.18 -13.91 -15.54
CA GLY A 160 -0.96 -13.10 -16.47
C GLY A 160 -0.63 -13.34 -17.95
N ILE A 161 0.58 -13.81 -18.28
CA ILE A 161 0.97 -14.12 -19.67
C ILE A 161 0.09 -15.23 -20.26
N PHE A 162 -0.23 -16.25 -19.45
CA PHE A 162 -0.93 -17.45 -19.91
C PHE A 162 -2.45 -17.35 -19.86
N ARG A 163 -3.00 -16.22 -19.39
CA ARG A 163 -4.42 -16.06 -19.09
C ARG A 163 -5.22 -15.37 -20.20
N LYS A 164 -4.71 -15.41 -21.44
CA LYS A 164 -5.42 -14.91 -22.63
C LYS A 164 -6.41 -15.93 -23.19
#